data_AF-A0A1F5VN74-F1
#
_entry.id   AF-A0A1F5VN74-F1
#
_cell.length_a   1.000
_cell.length_b   1.000
_cell.length_c   1.000
_cell.angle_alpha   90.00
_cell.angle_beta   90.00
_cell.angle_gamma   90.00
#
_symmetry.space_group_name_H-M   'P 1'
#
loop_
_entity.id
_entity.type
_entity.pdbx_description
1 polymer ?
#
loop_
_entity_poly.entity_id
_entity_poly.type
_entity_poly.pdbx_seq_one_letter_code
_entity_poly.pdbx_strand_id
1 'polypeptide(L)' 'MTLPEIKIKGWNALVKELGLAGATKFILLYEAGKGDYTKQRKELLKDITIDQIISDLKKKK' A
#
# COMPACT_ATOMS: atom_id res chain seq x y z
N MET A 1 4.44 25.66 9.23
CA MET A 1 4.45 24.27 8.76
C MET A 1 4.26 24.26 7.25
N THR A 2 5.09 23.52 6.52
CA THR A 2 4.99 23.36 5.07
C THR A 2 3.96 22.28 4.71
N LEU A 3 3.51 22.24 3.44
CA LEU A 3 2.59 21.19 2.98
C LEU A 3 3.17 19.76 3.15
N PRO A 4 4.46 19.50 2.86
CA PRO A 4 5.07 18.21 3.18
C PRO A 4 5.02 17.86 4.67
N GLU A 5 5.29 18.84 5.55
CA GLU A 5 5.24 18.63 7.00
C GLU A 5 3.83 18.27 7.50
N ILE A 6 2.81 18.92 6.93
CA ILE A 6 1.40 18.60 7.23
C ILE A 6 1.08 17.16 6.80
N LYS A 7 1.49 16.76 5.59
CA LYS A 7 1.26 15.39 5.09
C LYS A 7 1.91 14.34 5.98
N ILE A 8 3.18 14.55 6.34
CA ILE A 8 3.91 13.60 7.21
C ILE A 8 3.26 13.52 8.59
N LYS A 9 2.92 14.66 9.20
CA LYS A 9 2.26 14.67 10.52
C LYS A 9 0.89 14.00 10.48
N GLY A 10 0.09 14.28 9.44
CA GLY A 10 -1.23 13.64 9.26
C GLY A 10 -1.12 12.14 9.08
N TRP A 11 -0.18 11.68 8.24
CA TRP A 11 0.09 10.26 8.06
C TRP A 11 0.49 9.58 9.37
N ASN A 12 1.44 10.16 10.12
CA ASN A 12 1.90 9.60 11.38
C ASN A 12 0.78 9.52 12.42
N ALA A 13 -0.10 10.52 12.48
CA ALA A 13 -1.27 10.49 13.37
C ALA A 13 -2.24 9.35 12.98
N LEU A 14 -2.53 9.18 11.69
CA LEU A 14 -3.38 8.09 11.21
C LEU A 14 -2.77 6.72 11.51
N VAL A 15 -1.48 6.54 11.27
CA VAL A 15 -0.80 5.26 11.53
C VAL A 15 -0.78 4.95 13.02
N LYS A 16 -0.60 5.95 13.88
CA LYS A 16 -0.62 5.77 15.34
C LYS A 16 -1.97 5.25 15.83
N GLU A 17 -3.08 5.81 15.34
CA GLU A 17 -4.42 5.46 15.83
C GLU A 17 -5.03 4.25 15.13
N LEU A 18 -4.74 4.03 13.85
CA LEU A 18 -5.42 3.02 13.01
C LEU A 18 -4.50 1.88 12.56
N GLY A 19 -3.20 1.97 12.84
CA GLY A 19 -2.19 1.12 12.22
C GLY A 19 -2.02 1.41 10.72
N LEU A 20 -0.98 0.84 10.11
CA LEU A 20 -0.66 1.05 8.69
C LEU A 20 -1.82 0.69 7.75
N ALA A 21 -2.49 -0.45 8.01
CA ALA A 21 -3.60 -0.92 7.19
C ALA A 21 -4.84 0.00 7.31
N GLY A 22 -5.17 0.43 8.53
CA GLY A 22 -6.31 1.32 8.78
C GLY A 22 -6.07 2.72 8.21
N ALA A 23 -4.87 3.28 8.40
CA ALA A 23 -4.47 4.56 7.83
C ALA A 23 -4.55 4.56 6.30
N THR A 24 -4.06 3.50 5.65
CA THR A 24 -4.13 3.36 4.18
C THR A 24 -5.57 3.32 3.68
N LYS A 25 -6.44 2.51 4.32
CA LYS A 25 -7.87 2.45 3.98
C LYS A 25 -8.55 3.80 4.18
N PHE A 26 -8.24 4.50 5.27
CA PHE A 26 -8.78 5.83 5.54
C PHE A 26 -8.48 6.79 4.39
N ILE A 27 -7.23 6.86 3.92
CA ILE A 27 -6.88 7.70 2.76
C ILE A 27 -7.69 7.29 1.51
N LEU A 28 -7.79 6.00 1.22
CA LEU A 28 -8.53 5.49 0.06
C LEU A 28 -10.05 5.79 0.09
N LEU A 29 -10.64 6.05 1.27
CA LEU A 29 -12.05 6.47 1.37
C LEU A 29 -12.30 7.88 0.82
N TYR A 30 -11.31 8.77 0.95
CA TYR A 30 -11.44 10.17 0.57
C TYR A 30 -10.71 10.50 -0.72
N GLU A 31 -9.62 9.80 -1.01
CA GLU A 31 -8.89 9.87 -2.25
C GLU A 31 -9.15 8.59 -3.05
N ALA A 32 -10.18 8.62 -3.89
CA ALA A 32 -10.32 7.60 -4.92
C ALA A 32 -9.07 7.65 -5.79
N GLY A 33 -8.19 6.66 -5.62
CA GLY A 33 -7.02 6.48 -6.47
C GLY A 33 -7.42 6.50 -7.95
N LYS A 34 -6.54 6.97 -8.82
CA LYS A 34 -6.79 6.96 -10.26
C LYS A 34 -6.38 5.62 -10.86
N GLY A 35 -7.13 5.16 -11.86
CA GLY A 35 -6.81 3.96 -12.64
C GLY A 35 -7.55 2.71 -12.17
N ASP A 36 -7.40 1.65 -12.96
CA ASP A 36 -8.02 0.34 -12.71
C ASP A 36 -6.96 -0.59 -12.13
N TYR A 37 -6.77 -0.57 -10.81
CA TYR A 37 -5.79 -1.44 -10.14
C TYR A 37 -6.07 -2.92 -10.40
N THR A 38 -7.33 -3.32 -10.60
CA THR A 38 -7.67 -4.71 -10.94
C THR A 38 -7.06 -5.11 -12.27
N LYS A 39 -7.11 -4.24 -13.29
CA LYS A 39 -6.44 -4.48 -14.58
C LYS A 39 -4.92 -4.41 -14.44
N GLN A 40 -4.40 -3.36 -13.79
CA GLN A 40 -2.95 -3.17 -13.64
C GLN A 40 -2.31 -4.33 -12.86
N ARG A 41 -2.95 -4.80 -11.79
CA ARG A 41 -2.49 -5.93 -10.99
C ARG A 41 -2.34 -7.20 -11.83
N LYS A 42 -3.25 -7.45 -12.78
CA LYS A 42 -3.14 -8.62 -13.66
C LYS A 42 -1.87 -8.56 -14.50
N GLU A 43 -1.56 -7.40 -15.07
CA GLU A 43 -0.34 -7.21 -15.86
C GLU A 43 0.92 -7.30 -14.98
N LEU A 44 0.93 -6.62 -13.83
CA LEU A 44 2.07 -6.61 -12.90
C LEU A 44 2.42 -8.00 -12.36
N LEU A 45 1.43 -8.86 -12.19
CA LEU A 45 1.60 -10.20 -11.60
C LEU A 45 1.53 -11.33 -12.63
N LYS A 46 1.49 -11.02 -13.94
CA LYS A 46 1.23 -12.03 -14.99
C LYS A 46 2.25 -13.17 -15.00
N ASP A 47 3.50 -12.88 -14.65
CA ASP A 47 4.62 -13.82 -14.68
C ASP A 47 5.00 -14.35 -13.28
N ILE A 48 4.26 -13.95 -12.23
CA ILE A 48 4.57 -14.33 -10.85
C ILE A 48 3.74 -15.55 -10.46
N THR A 49 4.43 -16.65 -10.16
CA THR A 49 3.82 -17.88 -9.66
C THR A 49 3.84 -17.95 -8.13
N ILE A 50 2.90 -18.70 -7.56
CA ILE A 50 2.86 -18.95 -6.11
C ILE A 50 4.14 -19.65 -5.64
N ASP A 51 4.67 -20.60 -6.41
CA ASP A 51 5.90 -21.30 -6.08
C ASP A 51 7.11 -20.34 -6.01
N GLN A 52 7.18 -19.38 -6.93
CA GLN A 52 8.20 -18.33 -6.92
C GLN A 52 8.11 -17.49 -5.63
N ILE A 53 6.90 -17.07 -5.25
CA ILE A 53 6.67 -16.31 -4.01
C ILE A 53 7.12 -17.12 -2.79
N ILE A 54 6.74 -18.39 -2.70
CA ILE A 54 7.10 -19.27 -1.58
C ILE A 54 8.63 -19.47 -1.50
N SER A 55 9.29 -19.64 -2.65
CA SER A 55 10.75 -19.77 -2.74
C SER A 55 11.45 -18.51 -2.21
N ASP A 56 10.96 -17.33 -2.59
CA ASP A 56 11.56 -16.06 -2.18
C ASP A 56 11.36 -15.77 -0.68
N LEU A 57 10.20 -16.14 -0.12
CA LEU A 57 9.95 -16.05 1.32
C LEU A 57 10.90 -16.96 2.13
N LYS A 58 11.18 -18.17 1.63
CA LYS A 58 12.11 -19.10 2.27
C LYS A 58 13.57 -18.62 2.24
N LYS A 59 13.98 -17.93 1.18
CA LYS A 59 15.34 -17.36 1.03
C LYS A 59 15.60 -16.13 1.90
N LYS A 60 14.56 -15.40 2.29
CA LYS A 60 14.65 -14.19 3.14
C LYS A 60 14.62 -14.50 4.64
N LYS A 61 14.56 -15.77 5.02
CA LYS A 61 14.55 -16.24 6.39
C LYS A 61 15.93 -16.76 6.76
#